data_AF-A0A6C0CRD3-F1
#
_entry.id   AF-A0A6C0CRD3-F1
#
_cell.length_a   1.000
_cell.length_b   1.000
_cell.length_c   1.000
_cell.angle_alpha   90.00
_cell.angle_beta   90.00
_cell.angle_gamma   90.00
#
_symmetry.space_group_name_H-M   'P 1'
#
loop_
_entity.id
_entity.type
_entity.pdbx_description
1 polymer ?
#
loop_
_entity_poly.entity_id
_entity_poly.type
_entity_poly.pdbx_seq_one_letter_code
_entity_poly.pdbx_strand_id
1 'polypeptide(L)'
;MEIKILGNKVRVEIILLCMLVGAFVACNVWCTCSGGIKEGFASASAIGGAAIDYTMGKDVKGSWVNQTDKYNMHHRLEGNKVGLVPPLPNGRLDMLGENVSSPNCCPSTYSSSTGCVCRTPEQVKYLNSRGGNRTLATNY
;
A
#
# COMPACT_ATOMS: atom_id res chain seq x y z
N MET A 1 -47.16 -32.41 -20.69
CA MET A 1 -46.62 -33.56 -21.46
C MET A 1 -45.86 -34.46 -20.49
N GLU A 2 -46.13 -35.76 -20.51
CA GLU A 2 -45.48 -36.75 -19.62
C GLU A 2 -44.45 -37.55 -20.42
N ILE A 3 -43.21 -37.58 -19.95
CA ILE A 3 -42.14 -38.37 -20.57
C ILE A 3 -41.76 -39.46 -19.55
N LYS A 4 -41.60 -40.69 -20.02
CA LYS A 4 -41.11 -41.80 -19.21
C LYS A 4 -39.58 -41.81 -19.25
N ILE A 5 -38.95 -41.57 -18.11
CA ILE A 5 -37.49 -41.66 -17.97
C ILE A 5 -37.23 -42.71 -16.90
N LEU A 6 -36.42 -43.73 -17.24
CA LEU A 6 -36.03 -44.83 -16.33
C LEU A 6 -37.21 -45.58 -15.67
N GLY A 7 -38.35 -45.68 -16.35
CA GLY A 7 -39.53 -46.39 -15.86
C GLY A 7 -40.51 -45.55 -15.03
N ASN A 8 -40.11 -44.35 -14.57
CA ASN A 8 -40.99 -43.42 -13.87
C ASN A 8 -41.60 -42.39 -14.83
N LYS A 9 -42.90 -42.08 -14.63
CA LYS A 9 -43.59 -41.01 -15.35
C LYS A 9 -43.22 -39.68 -14.72
N VAL A 10 -42.60 -38.78 -15.49
CA VAL A 10 -42.21 -37.45 -15.01
C VAL A 10 -42.86 -36.38 -15.89
N ARG A 11 -43.35 -35.31 -15.26
CA ARG A 11 -43.88 -34.14 -15.95
C ARG A 11 -42.71 -33.28 -16.46
N VAL A 12 -42.76 -32.89 -17.74
CA VAL A 12 -41.72 -32.07 -18.38
C VAL A 12 -41.44 -30.76 -17.62
N GLU A 13 -42.47 -30.16 -17.03
CA GLU A 13 -42.37 -28.95 -16.21
C GLU A 13 -41.38 -29.12 -15.05
N ILE A 14 -41.36 -30.28 -14.40
CA ILE A 14 -40.48 -30.56 -13.27
C ILE A 14 -39.03 -30.68 -13.74
N ILE A 15 -38.81 -31.27 -14.93
CA ILE A 15 -37.46 -31.41 -15.52
C ILE A 15 -36.88 -30.04 -15.86
N LEU A 16 -37.69 -29.16 -16.45
CA LEU A 16 -37.29 -27.78 -16.76
C LEU A 16 -36.96 -26.99 -15.49
N LEU A 17 -37.76 -27.15 -14.43
CA LEU A 17 -37.52 -26.49 -13.15
C LEU A 17 -36.22 -26.99 -12.49
N CYS A 18 -35.97 -28.29 -12.51
CA CYS A 18 -34.71 -28.87 -12.01
C CYS A 18 -33.49 -28.39 -12.82
N MET A 19 -33.60 -28.24 -14.14
CA MET A 19 -32.50 -27.69 -14.96
C MET A 19 -32.23 -26.22 -14.65
N LEU A 20 -33.27 -25.39 -14.45
CA LEU A 20 -33.11 -23.98 -14.06
C LEU A 20 -32.44 -23.82 -12.69
N VAL A 21 -32.90 -24.58 -11.69
CA VAL A 21 -32.32 -24.56 -10.34
C VAL A 21 -30.88 -25.10 -10.37
N GLY A 22 -30.64 -26.20 -11.11
CA GLY A 22 -29.31 -26.77 -11.28
C GLY A 22 -28.33 -25.80 -11.94
N ALA A 23 -28.75 -25.08 -12.97
CA ALA A 23 -27.94 -24.05 -13.63
C ALA A 23 -27.61 -22.88 -12.67
N PHE A 24 -28.59 -22.43 -11.87
CA PHE A 24 -28.35 -21.38 -10.87
C PHE A 24 -27.32 -21.81 -9.82
N VAL A 25 -27.45 -23.03 -9.28
CA VAL A 25 -26.49 -23.56 -8.30
C VAL A 25 -25.10 -23.75 -8.92
N ALA A 26 -25.02 -24.27 -10.16
CA ALA A 26 -23.75 -24.46 -10.86
C ALA A 26 -23.01 -23.14 -11.14
N CYS A 27 -23.74 -22.09 -11.55
CA CYS A 27 -23.17 -20.75 -11.76
C CYS A 27 -22.62 -20.14 -10.47
N ASN A 28 -23.26 -20.38 -9.32
CA ASN A 28 -22.82 -19.82 -8.03
C ASN A 28 -21.71 -20.65 -7.35
N VAL A 29 -21.73 -21.98 -7.49
CA VAL A 29 -20.81 -22.87 -6.76
C VAL A 29 -19.60 -23.27 -7.61
N TRP A 30 -19.81 -23.65 -8.88
CA TRP A 30 -18.78 -24.28 -9.71
C TRP A 30 -18.00 -23.26 -10.56
N CYS A 31 -18.68 -22.24 -11.10
CA CYS A 31 -18.03 -21.21 -11.92
C CYS A 31 -17.21 -20.19 -11.10
N THR A 32 -17.42 -20.13 -9.78
CA THR A 32 -16.67 -19.26 -8.86
C THR A 32 -15.17 -19.62 -8.82
N CYS A 33 -14.81 -20.87 -9.10
CA CYS A 33 -13.41 -21.34 -9.09
C CYS A 33 -12.57 -20.89 -10.31
N SER A 34 -13.18 -20.41 -11.41
CA SER A 34 -12.44 -19.91 -12.58
C SER A 34 -12.28 -18.38 -12.63
N GLY A 35 -12.59 -17.71 -11.52
CA GLY A 35 -12.64 -16.25 -11.45
C GLY A 35 -14.03 -15.72 -11.80
N GLY A 36 -15.03 -16.12 -11.01
CA GLY A 36 -16.43 -15.73 -11.16
C GLY A 36 -16.67 -14.21 -11.21
N ILE A 37 -17.92 -13.79 -11.05
CA ILE A 37 -18.31 -12.37 -11.08
C ILE A 37 -17.42 -11.58 -10.10
N LYS A 38 -16.55 -10.71 -10.63
CA LYS A 38 -15.51 -9.94 -9.90
C LYS A 38 -16.06 -9.08 -8.74
N GLU A 39 -17.38 -8.96 -8.63
CA GLU A 39 -18.08 -8.18 -7.61
C GLU A 39 -17.83 -8.70 -6.19
N GLY A 40 -17.56 -10.00 -5.99
CA GLY A 40 -17.29 -10.56 -4.65
C GLY A 40 -16.00 -10.03 -3.99
N PHE A 41 -14.94 -9.83 -4.78
CA PHE A 41 -13.70 -9.24 -4.27
C PHE A 41 -13.81 -7.72 -4.11
N ALA A 42 -14.59 -7.05 -4.95
CA ALA A 42 -14.88 -5.62 -4.80
C ALA A 42 -15.69 -5.35 -3.53
N SER A 43 -16.68 -6.19 -3.22
CA SER A 43 -17.46 -6.09 -1.97
C SER A 43 -16.68 -6.55 -0.73
N ALA A 44 -15.77 -7.52 -0.84
CA ALA A 44 -14.84 -7.88 0.24
C ALA A 44 -13.89 -6.72 0.60
N SER A 45 -13.48 -5.89 -0.37
CA SER A 45 -12.73 -4.66 -0.10
C SER A 45 -13.53 -3.59 0.65
N ALA A 46 -14.86 -3.66 0.61
CA ALA A 46 -15.74 -2.79 1.37
C ALA A 46 -16.05 -3.33 2.79
N ILE A 47 -15.83 -4.63 3.05
CA ILE A 47 -16.28 -5.30 4.28
C ILE A 47 -15.11 -5.72 5.20
N GLY A 48 -13.87 -5.89 4.71
CA GLY A 48 -12.79 -6.31 5.61
C GLY A 48 -11.34 -6.30 5.12
N GLY A 49 -11.04 -5.79 3.93
CA GLY A 49 -9.67 -5.73 3.40
C GLY A 49 -9.39 -4.42 2.69
N ALA A 50 -8.13 -3.97 2.70
CA ALA A 50 -7.71 -2.84 1.88
C ALA A 50 -7.90 -3.19 0.40
N ALA A 51 -8.52 -2.29 -0.37
CA ALA A 51 -8.66 -2.44 -1.81
C ALA A 51 -7.29 -2.61 -2.50
N ILE A 52 -7.28 -3.26 -3.67
CA ILE A 52 -6.06 -3.51 -4.45
C ILE A 52 -5.34 -2.21 -4.85
N ASP A 53 -6.06 -1.08 -4.92
CA ASP A 53 -5.53 0.27 -5.18
C ASP A 53 -5.62 1.18 -3.95
N TYR A 54 -5.68 0.60 -2.75
CA TYR A 54 -5.74 1.39 -1.53
C TYR A 54 -4.43 2.15 -1.30
N THR A 55 -4.52 3.47 -1.31
CA THR A 55 -3.44 4.37 -0.90
C THR A 55 -3.85 5.07 0.38
N MET A 56 -3.12 4.81 1.47
CA MET A 56 -3.32 5.45 2.78
C MET A 56 -3.40 6.97 2.60
N GLY A 57 -4.54 7.58 2.90
CA GLY A 57 -4.69 9.05 2.89
C GLY A 57 -4.96 9.71 1.54
N LYS A 58 -5.26 8.96 0.46
CA LYS A 58 -5.68 9.51 -0.85
C LYS A 58 -6.98 10.33 -0.77
N ASP A 59 -7.89 9.99 0.13
CA ASP A 59 -9.19 10.68 0.26
C ASP A 59 -9.27 11.59 1.50
N VAL A 60 -8.17 11.74 2.24
CA VAL A 60 -8.12 12.60 3.42
C VAL A 60 -7.68 14.01 3.01
N LYS A 61 -8.54 15.01 3.22
CA LYS A 61 -8.20 16.43 3.00
C LYS A 61 -7.05 16.83 3.92
N GLY A 62 -5.97 17.37 3.35
CA GLY A 62 -4.75 17.71 4.09
C GLY A 62 -3.86 16.51 4.41
N SER A 63 -4.11 15.35 3.80
CA SER A 63 -3.20 14.23 3.87
C SER A 63 -1.85 14.58 3.26
N TRP A 64 -0.79 14.14 3.93
CA TRP A 64 0.59 14.21 3.47
C TRP A 64 0.83 13.56 2.10
N VAL A 65 -0.10 12.70 1.64
CA VAL A 65 -0.02 12.00 0.35
C VAL A 65 -0.64 12.82 -0.79
N ASN A 66 -1.50 13.79 -0.46
CA ASN A 66 -2.15 14.69 -1.41
C ASN A 66 -1.50 16.08 -1.45
N GLN A 67 -0.40 16.28 -0.72
CA GLN A 67 0.23 17.58 -0.61
C GLN A 67 1.03 17.87 -1.87
N THR A 68 0.57 18.79 -2.70
CA THR A 68 1.29 19.21 -3.91
C THR A 68 2.59 19.93 -3.53
N ASP A 69 3.69 19.45 -4.12
CA ASP A 69 5.06 19.91 -3.96
C ASP A 69 5.24 21.43 -4.14
N LYS A 70 5.08 22.21 -3.07
CA LYS A 70 5.39 23.65 -3.13
C LYS A 70 6.48 24.11 -2.17
N TYR A 71 6.98 23.25 -1.30
CA TYR A 71 8.01 23.62 -0.35
C TYR A 71 9.02 22.50 -0.16
N ASN A 72 10.24 22.70 -0.65
CA ASN A 72 11.38 21.85 -0.34
C ASN A 72 11.87 22.19 1.09
N MET A 73 11.35 21.46 2.07
CA MET A 73 11.73 21.56 3.49
C MET A 73 13.22 21.27 3.68
N HIS A 74 13.86 20.59 2.72
CA HIS A 74 15.26 20.22 2.73
C HIS A 74 16.21 21.27 2.13
N HIS A 75 15.73 22.44 1.70
CA HIS A 75 16.59 23.51 1.16
C HIS A 75 17.72 23.93 2.13
N ARG A 76 17.51 23.81 3.45
CA ARG A 76 18.56 24.09 4.46
C ARG A 76 19.66 23.02 4.54
N LEU A 77 19.44 21.86 3.93
CA LEU A 77 20.33 20.70 3.97
C LEU A 77 21.22 20.61 2.73
N GLU A 78 20.96 21.38 1.66
CA GLU A 78 21.70 21.32 0.40
C GLU A 78 23.21 21.63 0.56
N GLY A 79 23.58 22.38 1.60
CA GLY A 79 24.97 22.65 1.96
C GLY A 79 25.67 21.54 2.74
N ASN A 80 24.93 20.56 3.28
CA ASN A 80 25.47 19.52 4.14
C ASN A 80 25.85 18.28 3.31
N LYS A 81 27.14 18.11 3.03
CA LYS A 81 27.67 16.95 2.28
C LYS A 81 28.44 15.95 3.14
N VAL A 82 28.57 16.21 4.44
CA VAL A 82 29.38 15.39 5.35
C VAL A 82 28.48 14.44 6.12
N GLY A 83 28.65 13.14 5.90
CA GLY A 83 27.89 12.07 6.55
C GLY A 83 27.81 10.83 5.68
N LEU A 84 27.49 9.69 6.30
CA LEU A 84 27.29 8.43 5.58
C LEU A 84 25.96 8.47 4.83
N VAL A 85 26.01 8.30 3.51
CA VAL A 85 24.81 8.24 2.66
C VAL A 85 24.31 6.80 2.60
N PRO A 86 23.02 6.54 2.90
CA PRO A 86 22.45 5.21 2.80
C PRO A 86 22.42 4.67 1.36
N PRO A 87 22.55 3.34 1.15
CA PRO A 87 22.65 2.28 2.16
C PRO A 87 24.04 2.24 2.84
N LEU A 88 24.05 2.00 4.15
CA LEU A 88 25.29 1.93 4.92
C LEU A 88 26.11 0.68 4.54
N PRO A 89 27.46 0.73 4.69
CA PRO A 89 28.31 -0.44 4.54
C PRO A 89 27.95 -1.56 5.53
N ASN A 90 28.24 -2.81 5.15
CA ASN A 90 27.99 -3.98 5.98
C ASN A 90 28.65 -3.84 7.37
N GLY A 91 27.89 -4.09 8.43
CA GLY A 91 28.36 -4.01 9.83
C GLY A 91 28.33 -2.60 10.45
N ARG A 92 27.79 -1.59 9.75
CA ARG A 92 27.58 -0.23 10.28
C ARG A 92 26.08 0.04 10.45
N LEU A 93 25.70 0.67 11.57
CA LEU A 93 24.33 1.08 11.90
C LEU A 93 24.25 2.58 12.25
N ASP A 94 25.38 3.26 12.26
CA ASP A 94 25.59 4.64 12.70
C ASP A 94 25.49 5.62 11.54
N MET A 95 24.27 5.84 11.03
CA MET A 95 24.06 6.75 9.89
C MET A 95 24.58 8.17 10.15
N LEU A 96 24.54 8.63 11.41
CA LEU A 96 24.96 9.97 11.82
C LEU A 96 26.39 10.02 12.39
N GLY A 97 27.12 8.90 12.40
CA GLY A 97 28.42 8.79 13.08
C GLY A 97 29.49 9.73 12.51
N GLU A 98 29.45 9.97 11.20
CA GLU A 98 30.40 10.84 10.49
C GLU A 98 29.84 12.24 10.21
N ASN A 99 28.67 12.59 10.74
CA ASN A 99 28.07 13.90 10.52
C ASN A 99 28.69 14.97 11.44
N VAL A 100 28.91 16.16 10.87
CA VAL A 100 29.36 17.32 11.65
C VAL A 100 28.20 17.84 12.51
N SER A 101 28.50 18.21 13.75
CA SER A 101 27.55 18.87 14.66
C SER A 101 27.93 20.33 14.84
N SER A 102 27.02 21.25 14.49
CA SER A 102 27.25 22.70 14.54
C SER A 102 25.96 23.45 14.88
N PRO A 103 26.02 24.60 15.57
CA PRO A 103 24.84 25.44 15.84
C PRO A 103 24.17 25.95 14.56
N ASN A 104 24.94 26.10 13.47
CA ASN A 104 24.44 26.56 12.18
C ASN A 104 23.45 25.58 11.54
N CYS A 105 23.49 24.31 11.93
CA CYS A 105 22.64 23.26 11.39
C CYS A 105 21.30 23.14 12.14
N CYS A 106 21.01 24.05 13.06
CA CYS A 106 19.74 24.08 13.77
C CYS A 106 18.64 24.82 12.98
N PRO A 107 17.37 24.41 13.11
CA PRO A 107 16.87 23.30 13.95
C PRO A 107 17.09 21.92 13.28
N SER A 108 17.48 20.91 14.07
CA SER A 108 17.59 19.51 13.62
C SER A 108 17.01 18.59 14.68
N THR A 109 16.57 17.40 14.27
CA THR A 109 15.97 16.38 15.15
C THR A 109 17.00 15.77 16.12
N TYR A 110 18.27 15.78 15.71
CA TYR A 110 19.38 15.23 16.48
C TYR A 110 20.34 16.35 16.83
N SER A 111 20.83 16.34 18.07
CA SER A 111 21.78 17.30 18.61
C SER A 111 22.90 16.60 19.36
N SER A 112 24.01 17.30 19.51
CA SER A 112 25.18 16.93 20.29
C SER A 112 25.57 18.11 21.20
N SER A 113 26.61 17.94 22.01
CA SER A 113 27.14 18.98 22.90
C SER A 113 27.63 20.23 22.15
N THR A 114 27.96 20.12 20.86
CA THR A 114 28.47 21.21 20.02
C THR A 114 27.41 21.85 19.10
N GLY A 115 26.15 21.39 19.14
CA GLY A 115 25.06 21.93 18.31
C GLY A 115 24.21 20.85 17.64
N CYS A 116 23.54 21.21 16.54
CA CYS A 116 22.67 20.28 15.81
C CYS A 116 23.45 19.45 14.79
N VAL A 117 23.00 18.21 14.55
CA VAL A 117 23.61 17.33 13.54
C VAL A 117 23.24 17.81 12.14
N CYS A 118 24.25 18.13 11.35
CA CYS A 118 24.15 18.54 9.95
C CYS A 118 23.89 17.32 9.07
N ARG A 119 22.61 16.98 8.84
CA ARG A 119 22.20 15.85 8.00
C ARG A 119 22.30 16.20 6.51
N THR A 120 22.62 15.22 5.68
CA THR A 120 22.57 15.37 4.23
C THR A 120 21.14 15.19 3.70
N PRO A 121 20.79 15.72 2.52
CA PRO A 121 19.48 15.51 1.90
C PRO A 121 19.14 14.02 1.72
N GLU A 122 20.13 13.20 1.36
CA GLU A 122 19.96 11.78 1.11
C GLU A 122 19.65 11.00 2.39
N GLN A 123 20.32 11.33 3.50
CA GLN A 123 20.04 10.75 4.81
C GLN A 123 18.60 11.05 5.25
N VAL A 124 18.12 12.27 5.03
CA VAL A 124 16.74 12.64 5.38
C VAL A 124 15.74 11.94 4.47
N LYS A 125 16.03 11.84 3.17
CA LYS A 125 15.21 11.06 2.24
C LYS A 125 15.11 9.58 2.66
N TYR A 126 16.24 8.99 3.06
CA TYR A 126 16.27 7.60 3.51
C TYR A 126 15.49 7.40 4.82
N LEU A 127 15.65 8.30 5.81
CA LEU A 127 14.85 8.29 7.04
C LEU A 127 13.35 8.45 6.74
N ASN A 128 12.99 9.36 5.84
CA ASN A 128 11.61 9.59 5.40
C ASN A 128 11.02 8.34 4.73
N SER A 129 11.82 7.60 3.96
CA SER A 129 11.43 6.32 3.38
C SER A 129 11.30 5.18 4.40
N ARG A 130 11.63 5.41 5.68
CA ARG A 130 11.72 4.38 6.72
C ARG A 130 12.60 3.20 6.28
N GLY A 131 13.76 3.50 5.70
CA GLY A 131 14.66 2.48 5.17
C GLY A 131 14.07 1.70 3.99
N GLY A 132 13.24 2.36 3.16
CA GLY A 132 12.56 1.75 2.01
C GLY A 132 11.22 1.09 2.34
N ASN A 133 10.81 1.04 3.61
CA ASN A 133 9.52 0.44 4.00
C ASN A 133 8.32 1.33 3.66
N ARG A 134 8.54 2.63 3.44
CA ARG A 134 7.54 3.58 2.92
C ARG A 134 7.77 3.79 1.43
N THR A 135 6.77 3.42 0.62
CA THR A 135 6.80 3.50 -0.86
C THR A 135 6.06 4.72 -1.43
N LEU A 136 5.35 5.48 -0.60
CA LEU A 136 4.61 6.69 -1.02
C LEU A 136 5.57 7.85 -1.26
N ALA A 137 5.26 8.69 -2.26
CA ALA A 137 5.98 9.93 -2.53
C ALA A 137 6.09 10.76 -1.24
N THR A 138 7.34 11.07 -0.88
CA THR A 138 7.67 11.89 0.28
C THR A 138 7.83 13.32 -0.20
N ASN A 139 6.77 14.10 -0.07
CA ASN A 139 6.84 15.55 -0.26
C ASN A 139 7.30 16.13 1.08
N TYR A 140 8.62 16.15 1.26
CA TYR A 140 9.31 16.95 2.26
C TYR A 140 10.39 17.74 1.53
#